data_AF-A0A2V8SE71-F1
#
_entry.id   AF-A0A2V8SE71-F1
#
_cell.length_a   1.000
_cell.length_b   1.000
_cell.length_c   1.000
_cell.angle_alpha   90.00
_cell.angle_beta   90.00
_cell.angle_gamma   90.00
#
_symmetry.space_group_name_H-M   'P 1'
#
loop_
_entity.id
_entity.type
_entity.pdbx_description
1 polymer ?
#
loop_
_entity_poly.entity_id
_entity_poly.type
_entity_poly.pdbx_seq_one_letter_code
_entity_poly.pdbx_strand_id
1 'polypeptide(L)'
;MRNLFKGLLLGIAAMLVVGLACTSARADIIYLGQRVVQPSGQGVVPTVLTLQENDPAHQRDSIESGAVIRKNGHDELIGDAKPGTNSKTISTTVLFSDLKNNAGISGASNLGIFLDIVEPGNDNFLTIEGRTSLVLTAYDNQGTVLGQFFYSGEFHQLNVASTPGGGKSDQVFGLDSVQAAQLQALINAHPDLRLGLSATLGSTAGGPDQFFFGSLNPNPVPEPATLLLFGTGLTGIAAGLRKRRRGSAGKPKDAP
;
A
#
# COMPACT_ATOMS: atom_id res chain seq x y z
N MET A 1 37.31 -32.00 39.20
CA MET A 1 37.65 -31.38 37.90
C MET A 1 36.92 -31.99 36.69
N ARG A 2 36.75 -33.33 36.58
CA ARG A 2 36.05 -33.97 35.44
C ARG A 2 34.60 -33.52 35.19
N ASN A 3 33.86 -33.12 36.22
CA ASN A 3 32.46 -32.71 36.07
C ASN A 3 32.30 -31.23 35.65
N LEU A 4 33.28 -30.39 35.95
CA LEU A 4 33.30 -28.98 35.53
C LEU A 4 33.55 -28.85 34.01
N PHE A 5 34.43 -29.70 33.47
CA PHE A 5 34.76 -29.73 32.04
C PHE A 5 33.58 -30.17 31.15
N LYS A 6 32.72 -31.07 31.64
CA LYS A 6 31.53 -31.54 30.90
C LYS A 6 30.46 -30.45 30.77
N GLY A 7 30.26 -29.65 31.83
CA GLY A 7 29.31 -28.53 31.80
C GLY A 7 29.75 -27.41 30.86
N LEU A 8 31.05 -27.13 30.81
CA LEU A 8 31.63 -26.14 29.90
C LEU A 8 31.51 -26.57 28.43
N LEU A 9 31.83 -27.83 28.11
CA LEU A 9 31.69 -28.38 26.76
C LEU A 9 30.24 -28.41 26.27
N LEU A 10 29.29 -28.72 27.15
CA LEU A 10 27.86 -28.71 26.81
C LEU A 10 27.35 -27.28 26.55
N GLY A 11 27.83 -26.29 27.33
CA GLY A 11 27.47 -24.88 27.15
C GLY A 11 28.01 -24.28 25.85
N ILE A 12 29.25 -24.62 25.46
CA ILE A 12 29.85 -24.17 24.20
C ILE A 12 29.15 -24.84 23.00
N ALA A 13 28.82 -26.13 23.09
CA ALA A 13 28.06 -26.81 22.04
C ALA A 13 26.66 -26.23 21.85
N ALA A 14 25.97 -25.86 22.95
CA ALA A 14 24.66 -25.21 22.88
C ALA A 14 24.74 -23.82 22.23
N MET A 15 25.77 -23.00 22.53
CA MET A 15 25.98 -21.71 21.87
C MET A 15 26.32 -21.85 20.38
N LEU A 16 27.09 -22.87 20.00
CA LEU A 16 27.44 -23.12 18.59
C LEU A 16 26.22 -23.51 17.75
N VAL A 17 25.29 -24.31 18.32
CA VAL A 17 24.06 -24.72 17.63
C VAL A 17 23.07 -23.56 17.47
N VAL A 18 22.99 -22.64 18.44
CA VAL A 18 22.15 -21.44 18.32
C VAL A 18 22.74 -20.43 17.33
N GLY A 19 24.08 -20.32 17.25
CA GLY A 19 24.75 -19.44 16.28
C GLY A 19 24.61 -19.86 14.82
N LEU A 20 24.42 -21.16 14.55
CA LEU A 20 24.26 -21.72 13.19
C LEU A 20 22.81 -21.71 12.67
N ALA A 21 21.83 -21.44 13.54
CA ALA A 21 20.41 -21.37 13.15
C ALA A 21 19.96 -19.97 12.66
N CYS A 22 20.85 -18.99 12.65
CA CYS A 22 20.61 -17.68 12.02
C CYS A 22 20.75 -17.79 10.49
N THR A 23 19.90 -18.58 9.85
CA THR A 23 19.58 -18.32 8.45
C THR A 23 18.85 -16.98 8.42
N SER A 24 19.33 -16.01 7.64
CA SER A 24 18.62 -14.76 7.39
C SER A 24 17.18 -15.09 7.00
N ALA A 25 16.22 -14.86 7.90
CA ALA A 25 14.81 -14.89 7.54
C ALA A 25 14.64 -13.82 6.45
N ARG A 26 14.44 -14.26 5.21
CA ARG A 26 14.36 -13.37 4.07
C ARG A 26 13.00 -12.67 4.11
N ALA A 27 13.04 -11.40 3.73
CA ALA A 27 11.91 -10.49 3.75
C ALA A 27 11.18 -10.52 2.41
N ASP A 28 10.02 -11.14 2.39
CA ASP A 28 9.19 -11.56 1.26
C ASP A 28 7.92 -10.68 1.11
N ILE A 29 7.88 -9.87 0.06
CA ILE A 29 6.65 -9.33 -0.53
C ILE A 29 6.02 -10.47 -1.34
N ILE A 30 4.71 -10.65 -1.18
CA ILE A 30 3.93 -11.71 -1.80
C ILE A 30 2.80 -11.13 -2.67
N TYR A 31 2.48 -11.82 -3.76
CA TYR A 31 1.31 -11.49 -4.58
C TYR A 31 0.03 -12.00 -3.90
N LEU A 32 -0.94 -11.11 -3.71
CA LEU A 32 -2.22 -11.38 -3.04
C LEU A 32 -3.39 -11.56 -4.01
N GLY A 33 -3.14 -11.43 -5.31
CA GLY A 33 -4.17 -11.51 -6.34
C GLY A 33 -4.69 -10.15 -6.81
N GLN A 34 -5.66 -10.21 -7.70
CA GLN A 34 -6.35 -9.05 -8.25
C GLN A 34 -7.46 -8.58 -7.30
N ARG A 35 -7.56 -7.26 -7.07
CA ARG A 35 -8.62 -6.69 -6.24
C ARG A 35 -9.16 -5.41 -6.85
N VAL A 36 -10.47 -5.20 -6.71
CA VAL A 36 -11.09 -3.92 -7.02
C VAL A 36 -11.03 -3.04 -5.77
N VAL A 37 -10.14 -2.04 -5.78
CA VAL A 37 -10.19 -0.96 -4.77
C VAL A 37 -10.96 0.20 -5.35
N GLN A 38 -11.80 0.83 -4.52
CA GLN A 38 -12.51 2.06 -4.86
C GLN A 38 -12.30 3.07 -3.72
N PRO A 39 -11.97 4.33 -4.03
CA PRO A 39 -11.67 4.85 -5.37
C PRO A 39 -10.30 4.37 -5.87
N SER A 40 -10.25 3.91 -7.12
CA SER A 40 -9.02 3.59 -7.86
C SER A 40 -8.90 4.49 -9.10
N GLY A 41 -7.68 4.64 -9.61
CA GLY A 41 -7.37 5.35 -10.84
C GLY A 41 -6.47 6.58 -10.67
N GLN A 42 -5.81 6.93 -11.78
CA GLN A 42 -4.89 8.06 -11.89
C GLN A 42 -5.49 9.36 -11.33
N GLY A 43 -4.77 10.03 -10.44
CA GLY A 43 -5.17 11.34 -9.91
C GLY A 43 -6.17 11.31 -8.75
N VAL A 44 -6.53 10.14 -8.22
CA VAL A 44 -7.37 10.03 -7.01
C VAL A 44 -6.58 9.52 -5.81
N VAL A 45 -5.65 8.57 -6.00
CA VAL A 45 -4.85 7.93 -4.93
C VAL A 45 -3.40 8.45 -4.95
N PRO A 46 -2.77 8.73 -3.79
CA PRO A 46 -1.35 9.08 -3.74
C PRO A 46 -0.48 7.99 -4.36
N THR A 47 0.05 8.27 -5.54
CA THR A 47 0.95 7.39 -6.27
C THR A 47 2.34 7.40 -5.62
N VAL A 48 2.97 6.23 -5.45
CA VAL A 48 4.35 6.13 -4.95
C VAL A 48 5.34 6.02 -6.09
N LEU A 49 4.99 5.33 -7.18
CA LEU A 49 5.85 5.13 -8.34
C LEU A 49 4.99 5.04 -9.59
N THR A 50 5.31 5.82 -10.61
CA THR A 50 4.82 5.63 -11.98
C THR A 50 5.99 5.15 -12.82
N LEU A 51 5.86 3.99 -13.46
CA LEU A 51 6.76 3.53 -14.50
C LEU A 51 6.16 3.84 -15.86
N GLN A 52 7.01 4.27 -16.77
CA GLN A 52 6.66 4.39 -18.18
C GLN A 52 7.95 4.45 -18.98
N GLU A 53 8.05 3.65 -20.02
CA GLU A 53 9.22 3.62 -20.88
C GLU A 53 9.53 5.01 -21.46
N ASN A 54 10.82 5.35 -21.52
CA ASN A 54 11.31 6.62 -22.03
C ASN A 54 11.43 6.66 -23.56
N ASP A 55 11.51 5.49 -24.23
CA ASP A 55 11.78 5.38 -25.66
C ASP A 55 10.53 4.95 -26.46
N PRO A 56 9.95 5.85 -27.29
CA PRO A 56 8.81 5.50 -28.13
C PRO A 56 9.12 4.48 -29.24
N ALA A 57 10.39 4.15 -29.50
CA ALA A 57 10.78 3.15 -30.49
C ALA A 57 10.77 1.70 -29.97
N HIS A 58 10.68 1.48 -28.65
CA HIS A 58 10.81 0.16 -28.01
C HIS A 58 9.54 -0.31 -27.27
N GLN A 59 8.39 0.35 -27.53
CA GLN A 59 7.10 0.18 -26.83
C GLN A 59 6.41 -1.20 -26.92
N ARG A 60 7.10 -2.29 -27.26
CA ARG A 60 6.49 -3.63 -27.25
C ARG A 60 7.49 -4.65 -26.74
N ASP A 61 7.11 -5.34 -25.66
CA ASP A 61 7.93 -6.35 -24.99
C ASP A 61 9.20 -5.79 -24.34
N SER A 62 9.14 -4.52 -23.92
CA SER A 62 10.21 -3.86 -23.20
C SER A 62 10.20 -4.21 -21.71
N ILE A 63 11.29 -3.82 -21.05
CA ILE A 63 11.43 -3.87 -19.61
C ILE A 63 11.39 -2.43 -19.11
N GLU A 64 10.43 -2.11 -18.26
CA GLU A 64 10.38 -0.84 -17.55
C GLU A 64 10.92 -1.01 -16.15
N SER A 65 11.95 -0.24 -15.79
CA SER A 65 12.56 -0.34 -14.47
C SER A 65 12.85 1.02 -13.88
N GLY A 66 12.40 1.22 -12.65
CA GLY A 66 12.62 2.50 -11.97
C GLY A 66 12.44 2.44 -10.46
N ALA A 67 12.71 3.57 -9.83
CA ALA A 67 12.56 3.72 -8.40
C ALA A 67 12.25 5.16 -8.01
N VAL A 68 11.59 5.29 -6.87
CA VAL A 68 11.60 6.51 -6.07
C VAL A 68 12.39 6.27 -4.81
N ILE A 69 13.48 7.02 -4.64
CA ILE A 69 14.34 6.93 -3.48
C ILE A 69 14.32 8.23 -2.67
N ARG A 70 14.60 8.12 -1.38
CA ARG A 70 14.84 9.27 -0.51
C ARG A 70 16.34 9.49 -0.36
N LYS A 71 16.82 10.72 -0.55
CA LYS A 71 18.23 11.07 -0.41
C LYS A 71 18.42 12.54 -0.05
N ASN A 72 19.26 12.81 0.94
CA ASN A 72 19.59 14.15 1.44
C ASN A 72 18.35 15.03 1.73
N GLY A 73 17.28 14.44 2.27
CA GLY A 73 16.07 15.19 2.56
C GLY A 73 15.20 15.53 1.33
N HIS A 74 15.48 14.94 0.17
CA HIS A 74 14.69 15.09 -1.05
C HIS A 74 14.41 13.73 -1.71
N ASP A 75 13.42 13.68 -2.60
CA ASP A 75 13.09 12.48 -3.35
C ASP A 75 13.78 12.54 -4.72
N GLU A 76 14.39 11.44 -5.15
CA GLU A 76 15.02 11.28 -6.46
C GLU A 76 14.32 10.16 -7.23
N LEU A 77 14.08 10.39 -8.52
CA LEU A 77 13.55 9.41 -9.46
C LEU A 77 14.71 8.75 -10.20
N ILE A 78 14.63 7.44 -10.41
CA ILE A 78 15.65 6.65 -11.11
C ILE A 78 15.00 5.84 -12.22
N GLY A 79 15.71 5.68 -13.34
CA GLY A 79 15.31 4.82 -14.45
C GLY A 79 14.07 5.36 -15.17
N ASP A 80 13.10 4.49 -15.41
CA ASP A 80 11.84 4.80 -16.09
C ASP A 80 10.79 5.44 -15.17
N ALA A 81 11.15 5.79 -13.93
CA ALA A 81 10.26 6.47 -13.01
C ALA A 81 9.88 7.87 -13.52
N LYS A 82 8.57 8.15 -13.61
CA LYS A 82 8.04 9.44 -14.05
C LYS A 82 7.57 10.31 -12.89
N PRO A 83 7.74 11.63 -12.96
CA PRO A 83 7.36 12.56 -11.89
C PRO A 83 5.84 12.76 -11.69
N GLY A 84 4.98 12.11 -12.48
CA GLY A 84 3.54 12.37 -12.50
C GLY A 84 3.18 13.69 -13.18
N THR A 85 1.89 13.91 -13.44
CA THR A 85 1.38 15.14 -14.11
C THR A 85 0.65 16.09 -13.16
N ASN A 86 0.28 15.62 -11.96
CA ASN A 86 -0.36 16.39 -10.91
C ASN A 86 0.03 15.88 -9.51
N SER A 87 -0.24 16.67 -8.47
CA SER A 87 0.14 16.41 -7.06
C SER A 87 -0.31 15.07 -6.47
N LYS A 88 -1.28 14.37 -7.09
CA LYS A 88 -1.73 13.04 -6.65
C LYS A 88 -1.07 11.89 -7.41
N THR A 89 -0.54 12.17 -8.59
CA THR A 89 0.21 11.24 -9.45
C THR A 89 1.73 11.35 -9.30
N ILE A 90 2.24 12.24 -8.43
CA ILE A 90 3.69 12.45 -8.27
C ILE A 90 4.30 11.21 -7.65
N SER A 91 5.27 10.61 -8.34
CA SER A 91 6.15 9.58 -7.79
C SER A 91 7.01 10.19 -6.68
N THR A 92 6.72 9.83 -5.43
CA THR A 92 7.34 10.40 -4.22
C THR A 92 7.37 9.36 -3.11
N THR A 93 8.34 9.46 -2.20
CA THR A 93 8.32 8.67 -0.99
C THR A 93 7.21 9.15 -0.06
N VAL A 94 6.43 8.21 0.46
CA VAL A 94 5.24 8.53 1.26
C VAL A 94 5.54 8.36 2.74
N LEU A 95 5.23 9.38 3.54
CA LEU A 95 5.33 9.30 4.99
C LEU A 95 4.28 8.32 5.53
N PHE A 96 4.70 7.36 6.37
CA PHE A 96 3.77 6.33 6.84
C PHE A 96 2.62 6.90 7.67
N SER A 97 2.84 7.98 8.42
CA SER A 97 1.76 8.65 9.15
C SER A 97 0.67 9.20 8.22
N ASP A 98 1.03 9.64 7.01
CA ASP A 98 0.06 10.15 6.04
C ASP A 98 -0.80 9.00 5.48
N LEU A 99 -0.19 7.82 5.27
CA LEU A 99 -0.91 6.60 4.89
C LEU A 99 -1.93 6.18 5.97
N LYS A 100 -1.54 6.28 7.24
CA LYS A 100 -2.44 5.98 8.37
C LYS A 100 -3.64 6.91 8.41
N ASN A 101 -3.42 8.20 8.17
CA ASN A 101 -4.46 9.22 8.28
C ASN A 101 -5.37 9.28 7.05
N ASN A 102 -4.82 9.04 5.85
CA ASN A 102 -5.52 9.29 4.58
C ASN A 102 -5.93 8.03 3.82
N ALA A 103 -5.22 6.91 4.00
CA ALA A 103 -5.46 5.65 3.28
C ALA A 103 -6.00 4.52 4.17
N GLY A 104 -6.23 4.79 5.46
CA GLY A 104 -6.77 3.81 6.41
C GLY A 104 -5.80 2.66 6.74
N ILE A 105 -4.51 2.84 6.47
CA ILE A 105 -3.48 1.84 6.76
C ILE A 105 -3.11 1.92 8.24
N SER A 106 -3.78 1.12 9.07
CA SER A 106 -3.60 1.09 10.53
C SER A 106 -2.24 0.54 11.01
N GLY A 107 -1.51 -0.18 10.15
CA GLY A 107 -0.21 -0.78 10.45
C GLY A 107 0.36 -1.53 9.24
N ALA A 108 1.58 -2.04 9.38
CA ALA A 108 2.30 -2.70 8.29
C ALA A 108 1.61 -3.95 7.75
N SER A 109 0.91 -4.71 8.59
CA SER A 109 0.13 -5.89 8.16
C SER A 109 -1.08 -5.54 7.31
N ASN A 110 -1.48 -4.27 7.30
CA ASN A 110 -2.58 -3.75 6.51
C ASN A 110 -2.09 -2.95 5.28
N LEU A 111 -0.78 -2.82 5.08
CA LEU A 111 -0.21 -2.15 3.92
C LEU A 111 -0.30 -3.06 2.69
N GLY A 112 -0.98 -2.57 1.66
CA GLY A 112 -1.00 -3.15 0.33
C GLY A 112 -0.28 -2.26 -0.66
N ILE A 113 0.44 -2.87 -1.59
CA ILE A 113 1.00 -2.24 -2.78
C ILE A 113 0.09 -2.61 -3.93
N PHE A 114 -0.51 -1.61 -4.55
CA PHE A 114 -1.45 -1.78 -5.65
C PHE A 114 -0.78 -1.31 -6.92
N LEU A 115 -0.87 -2.14 -7.96
CA LEU A 115 -0.42 -1.83 -9.31
C LEU A 115 -1.64 -1.67 -10.22
N ASP A 116 -1.87 -0.44 -10.66
CA ASP A 116 -2.80 -0.07 -11.74
C ASP A 116 -2.03 -0.12 -13.06
N ILE A 117 -2.33 -1.12 -13.88
CA ILE A 117 -1.65 -1.37 -15.15
C ILE A 117 -2.36 -0.57 -16.24
N VAL A 118 -1.63 0.27 -16.96
CA VAL A 118 -2.18 1.21 -17.96
C VAL A 118 -1.45 1.08 -19.28
N GLU A 119 -1.48 -0.09 -19.88
CA GLU A 119 -0.72 -0.38 -21.10
C GLU A 119 -1.48 -0.02 -22.40
N PRO A 120 -0.86 0.73 -23.35
CA PRO A 120 -1.47 1.06 -24.62
C PRO A 120 -1.29 -0.11 -25.61
N GLY A 121 -2.34 -0.88 -25.82
CA GLY A 121 -2.30 -1.96 -26.80
C GLY A 121 -3.33 -3.04 -26.53
N ASN A 122 -3.29 -4.10 -27.34
CA ASN A 122 -4.01 -5.35 -27.07
C ASN A 122 -3.10 -6.35 -26.33
N ASP A 123 -2.07 -5.86 -25.64
CA ASP A 123 -1.20 -6.72 -24.86
C ASP A 123 -2.01 -7.28 -23.69
N ASN A 124 -2.05 -8.60 -23.62
CA ASN A 124 -2.96 -9.30 -22.72
C ASN A 124 -2.35 -9.48 -21.32
N PHE A 125 -1.05 -9.20 -21.18
CA PHE A 125 -0.30 -9.48 -19.97
C PHE A 125 0.89 -8.55 -19.76
N LEU A 126 1.17 -8.31 -18.49
CA LEU A 126 2.40 -7.70 -17.97
C LEU A 126 3.07 -8.73 -17.06
N THR A 127 4.40 -8.71 -16.95
CA THR A 127 5.13 -9.69 -16.14
C THR A 127 5.87 -9.04 -14.98
N ILE A 128 5.87 -9.73 -13.84
CA ILE A 128 6.73 -9.44 -12.69
C ILE A 128 7.54 -10.70 -12.44
N GLU A 129 8.85 -10.59 -12.61
CA GLU A 129 9.77 -11.72 -12.50
C GLU A 129 10.94 -11.42 -11.57
N GLY A 130 11.25 -12.39 -10.71
CA GLY A 130 12.48 -12.38 -9.95
C GLY A 130 12.44 -11.51 -8.69
N ARG A 131 13.46 -11.68 -7.85
CA ARG A 131 13.45 -11.24 -6.44
C ARG A 131 13.65 -9.73 -6.23
N THR A 132 13.78 -8.99 -7.31
CA THR A 132 14.06 -7.54 -7.31
C THR A 132 13.09 -6.76 -8.18
N SER A 133 12.09 -7.43 -8.76
CA SER A 133 11.06 -6.79 -9.59
C SER A 133 10.12 -5.91 -8.79
N LEU A 134 10.07 -6.07 -7.47
CA LEU A 134 9.38 -5.15 -6.57
C LEU A 134 10.14 -5.10 -5.23
N VAL A 135 10.54 -3.89 -4.83
CA VAL A 135 11.28 -3.64 -3.59
C VAL A 135 10.65 -2.46 -2.86
N LEU A 136 10.13 -2.71 -1.67
CA LEU A 136 9.70 -1.67 -0.74
C LEU A 136 10.89 -1.28 0.12
N THR A 137 11.24 0.02 0.13
CA THR A 137 12.33 0.52 0.98
C THR A 137 11.80 1.52 1.99
N ALA A 138 12.13 1.29 3.26
CA ALA A 138 11.86 2.22 4.35
C ALA A 138 13.08 3.13 4.56
N TYR A 139 12.83 4.43 4.62
CA TYR A 139 13.82 5.48 4.82
C TYR A 139 13.48 6.32 6.05
N ASP A 140 14.49 6.91 6.68
CA ASP A 140 14.28 8.09 7.52
C ASP A 140 14.04 9.35 6.65
N ASN A 141 13.79 10.50 7.29
CA ASN A 141 13.57 11.73 6.54
C ASN A 141 14.80 12.20 5.74
N GLN A 142 16.02 11.81 6.11
CA GLN A 142 17.26 12.19 5.42
C GLN A 142 17.59 11.27 4.24
N GLY A 143 16.98 10.09 4.16
CA GLY A 143 17.25 9.08 3.13
C GLY A 143 18.14 7.94 3.59
N THR A 144 18.39 7.78 4.89
CA THR A 144 19.02 6.57 5.42
C THR A 144 18.08 5.40 5.23
N VAL A 145 18.56 4.32 4.63
CA VAL A 145 17.79 3.08 4.50
C VAL A 145 17.68 2.42 5.87
N LEU A 146 16.45 2.26 6.35
CA LEU A 146 16.11 1.61 7.62
C LEU A 146 15.72 0.14 7.42
N GLY A 147 15.18 -0.21 6.26
CA GLY A 147 14.80 -1.58 5.91
C GLY A 147 14.41 -1.73 4.45
N GLN A 148 14.55 -2.95 3.93
CA GLN A 148 14.17 -3.32 2.56
C GLN A 148 13.39 -4.63 2.56
N PHE A 149 12.32 -4.67 1.79
CA PHE A 149 11.44 -5.82 1.65
C PHE A 149 11.36 -6.16 0.16
N PHE A 150 11.59 -7.42 -0.19
CA PHE A 150 11.82 -7.84 -1.57
C PHE A 150 10.71 -8.75 -2.03
N TYR A 151 10.31 -8.62 -3.29
CA TYR A 151 9.47 -9.61 -3.91
C TYR A 151 10.11 -10.99 -3.86
N SER A 152 9.30 -11.98 -3.51
CA SER A 152 9.76 -13.35 -3.27
C SER A 152 8.95 -14.38 -4.02
N GLY A 153 7.86 -13.94 -4.66
CA GLY A 153 6.98 -14.82 -5.40
C GLY A 153 7.64 -15.38 -6.66
N GLU A 154 6.98 -16.38 -7.23
CA GLU A 154 7.35 -16.94 -8.52
C GLU A 154 7.09 -15.93 -9.64
N PHE A 155 7.42 -16.30 -10.87
CA PHE A 155 7.02 -15.54 -12.05
C PHE A 155 5.49 -15.38 -12.08
N HIS A 156 4.99 -14.14 -12.21
CA HIS A 156 3.58 -13.89 -12.45
C HIS A 156 3.37 -13.19 -13.78
N GLN A 157 2.47 -13.79 -14.56
CA GLN A 157 1.84 -13.14 -15.69
C GLN A 157 0.56 -12.48 -15.18
N LEU A 158 0.58 -11.15 -15.11
CA LEU A 158 -0.53 -10.33 -14.65
C LEU A 158 -1.42 -10.02 -15.85
N ASN A 159 -2.67 -10.48 -15.80
CA ASN A 159 -3.61 -10.20 -16.87
C ASN A 159 -3.88 -8.69 -16.95
N VAL A 160 -3.63 -8.11 -18.11
CA VAL A 160 -4.08 -6.76 -18.46
C VAL A 160 -5.52 -6.94 -18.91
N ALA A 161 -6.48 -6.63 -18.04
CA ALA A 161 -7.87 -6.63 -18.46
C ALA A 161 -8.01 -5.63 -19.62
N SER A 162 -8.57 -6.08 -20.74
CA SER A 162 -8.64 -5.40 -22.05
C SER A 162 -9.50 -4.12 -22.07
N THR A 163 -9.54 -3.35 -20.99
CA THR A 163 -10.20 -2.05 -20.94
C THR A 163 -9.16 -0.96 -20.78
N PRO A 164 -8.93 -0.15 -21.82
CA PRO A 164 -8.07 1.01 -21.76
C PRO A 164 -8.56 1.98 -20.68
N GLY A 165 -7.69 2.30 -19.73
CA GLY A 165 -7.86 3.43 -18.80
C GLY A 165 -8.82 3.21 -17.63
N GLY A 166 -8.26 3.14 -16.43
CA GLY A 166 -8.88 3.69 -15.22
C GLY A 166 -9.72 2.71 -14.38
N GLY A 167 -9.07 2.07 -13.41
CA GLY A 167 -9.69 1.83 -12.10
C GLY A 167 -10.77 0.76 -12.02
N LYS A 168 -10.57 -0.41 -12.62
CA LYS A 168 -11.50 -1.56 -12.45
C LYS A 168 -10.91 -2.75 -11.72
N SER A 169 -9.59 -2.89 -11.62
CA SER A 169 -8.95 -3.88 -10.76
C SER A 169 -7.44 -3.70 -10.72
N ASP A 170 -6.89 -3.64 -9.52
CA ASP A 170 -5.47 -3.48 -9.27
C ASP A 170 -4.83 -4.83 -8.92
N GLN A 171 -3.58 -5.02 -9.30
CA GLN A 171 -2.78 -6.17 -8.88
C GLN A 171 -2.21 -5.86 -7.49
N VAL A 172 -2.47 -6.72 -6.51
CA VAL A 172 -2.16 -6.42 -5.10
C VAL A 172 -1.00 -7.27 -4.61
N PHE A 173 -0.07 -6.60 -3.95
CA PHE A 173 1.03 -7.21 -3.23
C PHE A 173 0.97 -6.80 -1.76
N GLY A 174 1.45 -7.67 -0.89
CA GLY A 174 1.50 -7.41 0.55
C GLY A 174 2.75 -7.96 1.18
N LEU A 175 2.96 -7.56 2.43
CA LEU A 175 4.00 -8.14 3.27
C LEU A 175 3.44 -9.40 3.93
N ASP A 176 4.25 -10.44 4.02
CA ASP A 176 3.90 -11.55 4.90
C ASP A 176 3.95 -11.13 6.39
N SER A 177 3.60 -12.06 7.28
CA SER A 177 3.50 -11.76 8.70
C SER A 177 4.83 -11.38 9.36
N VAL A 178 5.96 -11.92 8.90
CA VAL A 178 7.28 -11.62 9.44
C VAL A 178 7.70 -10.22 9.00
N GLN A 179 7.43 -9.88 7.74
CA GLN A 179 7.85 -8.64 7.10
C GLN A 179 7.02 -7.48 7.62
N ALA A 180 5.72 -7.73 7.78
CA ALA A 180 4.81 -6.81 8.43
C ALA A 180 5.27 -6.52 9.86
N ALA A 181 5.71 -7.52 10.64
CA ALA A 181 6.22 -7.29 11.99
C ALA A 181 7.52 -6.46 12.00
N GLN A 182 8.44 -6.72 11.07
CA GLN A 182 9.68 -5.94 10.91
C GLN A 182 9.39 -4.49 10.54
N LEU A 183 8.57 -4.25 9.51
CA LEU A 183 8.18 -2.90 9.13
C LEU A 183 7.41 -2.21 10.26
N GLN A 184 6.56 -2.93 11.00
CA GLN A 184 5.85 -2.37 12.15
C GLN A 184 6.81 -1.90 13.25
N ALA A 185 7.89 -2.63 13.50
CA ALA A 185 8.92 -2.20 14.44
C ALA A 185 9.60 -0.89 13.97
N LEU A 186 9.91 -0.78 12.67
CA LEU A 186 10.47 0.44 12.09
C LEU A 186 9.49 1.62 12.20
N ILE A 187 8.21 1.42 11.89
CA ILE A 187 7.16 2.44 12.03
C ILE A 187 7.07 2.96 13.46
N ASN A 188 7.17 2.07 14.45
CA ASN A 188 7.10 2.44 15.86
C ASN A 188 8.37 3.20 16.32
N ALA A 189 9.52 2.86 15.77
CA ALA A 189 10.81 3.47 16.11
C ALA A 189 11.05 4.81 15.40
N HIS A 190 10.50 4.99 14.20
CA HIS A 190 10.76 6.13 13.32
C HIS A 190 9.43 6.82 12.92
N PRO A 191 8.99 7.85 13.67
CA PRO A 191 7.75 8.57 13.32
C PRO A 191 7.85 9.33 11.99
N ASP A 192 9.06 9.57 11.49
CA ASP A 192 9.37 10.20 10.22
C ASP A 192 9.61 9.19 9.08
N LEU A 193 9.30 7.90 9.29
CA LEU A 193 9.52 6.84 8.32
C LEU A 193 8.78 7.09 7.01
N ARG A 194 9.54 7.11 5.91
CA ARG A 194 9.04 7.23 4.55
C ARG A 194 9.21 5.92 3.81
N LEU A 195 8.25 5.61 2.94
CA LEU A 195 8.26 4.44 2.08
C LEU A 195 8.52 4.87 0.64
N GLY A 196 9.56 4.30 0.03
CA GLY A 196 9.82 4.37 -1.41
C GLY A 196 9.64 3.00 -2.04
N LEU A 197 9.53 2.98 -3.37
CA LEU A 197 9.33 1.76 -4.14
C LEU A 197 10.29 1.72 -5.32
N SER A 198 10.82 0.54 -5.61
CA SER A 198 11.45 0.23 -6.89
C SER A 198 10.74 -0.96 -7.51
N ALA A 199 10.56 -0.92 -8.83
CA ALA A 199 9.98 -2.01 -9.56
C ALA A 199 10.63 -2.20 -10.93
N THR A 200 10.53 -3.43 -11.43
CA THR A 200 10.89 -3.84 -12.78
C THR A 200 9.72 -4.64 -13.35
N LEU A 201 9.12 -4.14 -14.41
CA LEU A 201 8.02 -4.75 -15.14
C LEU A 201 8.54 -5.22 -16.50
N GLY A 202 8.08 -6.38 -16.96
CA GLY A 202 8.41 -6.90 -18.30
C GLY A 202 7.15 -7.06 -19.14
N SER A 203 7.34 -7.19 -20.45
CA SER A 203 6.25 -7.25 -21.43
C SER A 203 5.37 -5.99 -21.40
N THR A 204 6.00 -4.83 -21.23
CA THR A 204 5.35 -3.53 -21.20
C THR A 204 5.09 -2.98 -22.61
N ALA A 205 4.14 -2.05 -22.71
CA ALA A 205 3.71 -1.41 -23.97
C ALA A 205 3.94 0.11 -23.98
N GLY A 206 4.65 0.65 -22.98
CA GLY A 206 4.95 2.08 -22.86
C GLY A 206 3.85 2.90 -22.17
N GLY A 207 2.95 2.21 -21.47
CA GLY A 207 1.90 2.80 -20.66
C GLY A 207 2.36 3.36 -19.32
N PRO A 208 1.67 4.35 -18.74
CA PRO A 208 1.97 4.83 -17.40
C PRO A 208 1.42 3.89 -16.32
N ASP A 209 2.18 2.86 -15.98
CA ASP A 209 1.87 1.92 -14.90
C ASP A 209 2.09 2.57 -13.53
N GLN A 210 1.09 2.49 -12.66
CA GLN A 210 1.10 3.22 -11.39
C GLN A 210 1.04 2.29 -10.19
N PHE A 211 1.98 2.49 -9.28
CA PHE A 211 1.99 1.90 -7.96
C PHE A 211 1.49 2.89 -6.92
N PHE A 212 0.64 2.42 -6.03
CA PHE A 212 0.18 3.19 -4.88
C PHE A 212 0.03 2.32 -3.63
N PHE A 213 0.03 2.96 -2.46
CA PHE A 213 -0.24 2.27 -1.20
C PHE A 213 -1.70 2.36 -0.82
N GLY A 214 -2.27 1.25 -0.35
CA GLY A 214 -3.66 1.19 0.11
C GLY A 214 -3.85 0.21 1.27
N SER A 215 -5.03 0.25 1.88
CA SER A 215 -5.40 -0.67 2.95
C SER A 215 -5.82 -2.03 2.40
N LEU A 216 -5.23 -3.12 2.92
CA LEU A 216 -5.65 -4.49 2.60
C LEU A 216 -7.00 -4.84 3.24
N ASN A 217 -7.38 -4.19 4.33
CA ASN A 217 -8.66 -4.36 4.98
C ASN A 217 -9.24 -2.96 5.24
N PRO A 218 -9.80 -2.31 4.20
CA PRO A 218 -10.44 -1.01 4.41
C PRO A 218 -11.60 -1.24 5.36
N ASN A 219 -11.49 -0.71 6.59
CA ASN A 219 -12.66 -0.59 7.44
C ASN A 219 -13.69 0.22 6.66
N PRO A 220 -14.95 -0.23 6.54
CA PRO A 220 -15.98 0.56 5.89
C PRO A 220 -16.09 1.88 6.66
N VAL A 221 -15.58 2.96 6.07
CA VAL A 221 -15.73 4.29 6.62
C VAL A 221 -17.19 4.66 6.39
N PRO A 222 -18.01 4.88 7.44
CA PRO A 222 -19.37 5.34 7.25
C PRO A 222 -19.32 6.64 6.45
N GLU A 223 -19.93 6.65 5.27
CA GLU A 223 -19.84 7.81 4.41
C GLU A 223 -20.42 9.03 5.16
N PRO A 224 -19.77 10.21 5.06
CA PRO A 224 -20.25 11.43 5.72
C PRO A 224 -21.71 11.75 5.39
N ALA A 225 -22.15 11.37 4.17
CA ALA A 225 -23.53 11.50 3.74
C ALA A 225 -24.49 10.59 4.54
N THR A 226 -24.08 9.37 4.91
CA THR A 226 -24.90 8.47 5.74
C THR A 226 -25.03 8.99 7.15
N LEU A 227 -23.97 9.55 7.74
CA LEU A 227 -24.04 10.18 9.07
C LEU A 227 -24.87 11.46 9.04
N LEU A 228 -24.76 12.26 7.98
CA LEU A 228 -25.58 13.45 7.80
C LEU A 228 -27.04 13.09 7.58
N LEU A 229 -27.34 12.08 6.74
CA LEU A 229 -28.69 11.59 6.49
C LEU A 229 -29.30 10.96 7.74
N PHE A 230 -28.50 10.21 8.50
CA PHE A 230 -28.92 9.63 9.77
C PHE A 230 -29.19 10.74 10.81
N GLY A 231 -28.30 11.73 10.93
CA GLY A 231 -28.48 12.86 11.84
C GLY A 231 -29.67 13.74 11.47
N THR A 232 -29.87 14.03 10.18
CA THR A 232 -31.02 14.80 9.67
C THR A 232 -32.32 14.00 9.79
N GLY A 233 -32.28 12.69 9.58
CA GLY A 233 -33.39 11.77 9.81
C GLY A 233 -33.87 11.76 11.26
N LEU A 234 -32.94 11.63 12.22
CA LEU A 234 -33.24 11.69 13.65
C LEU A 234 -33.81 13.06 14.06
N THR A 235 -33.24 14.14 13.53
CA THR A 235 -33.71 15.51 13.79
C THR A 235 -35.13 15.70 13.25
N GLY A 236 -35.43 15.18 12.06
CA GLY A 236 -36.77 15.19 11.46
C GLY A 236 -37.81 14.45 12.30
N ILE A 237 -37.46 13.26 12.81
CA ILE A 237 -38.34 12.48 13.71
C ILE A 237 -38.59 13.25 15.03
N ALA A 238 -37.54 13.79 15.66
CA ALA A 238 -37.68 14.54 16.90
C ALA A 238 -38.56 15.80 16.74
N ALA A 239 -38.37 16.55 15.64
CA ALA A 239 -39.21 17.70 15.31
C ALA A 239 -40.68 17.30 15.05
N GLY A 240 -40.90 16.20 14.34
CA GLY A 240 -42.23 15.64 14.09
C GLY A 240 -42.96 15.24 15.37
N LEU A 241 -42.29 14.55 16.29
CA LEU A 241 -42.85 14.15 17.59
C LEU A 241 -43.18 15.37 18.47
N ARG A 242 -42.35 16.41 18.46
CA ARG A 242 -42.61 17.67 19.19
C ARG A 242 -43.84 18.41 18.67
N LYS A 243 -44.05 18.44 17.34
CA LYS A 243 -45.21 19.08 16.71
C LYS A 243 -46.53 18.38 17.09
N ARG A 244 -46.55 17.04 17.12
CA ARG A 244 -47.75 16.25 17.49
C ARG A 244 -48.17 16.47 18.95
N ARG A 245 -47.22 16.62 19.88
CA ARG A 245 -47.51 16.90 21.29
C ARG A 245 -48.15 18.28 21.52
N ARG A 246 -47.83 19.27 20.67
CA ARG A 246 -48.44 20.61 20.77
C ARG A 246 -49.85 20.69 20.19
N GLY A 247 -50.17 19.87 19.18
CA GLY A 247 -51.51 19.83 18.58
C GLY A 247 -52.60 19.17 19.44
N SER A 248 -52.22 18.41 20.48
CA SER A 248 -53.20 17.73 21.37
C SER A 248 -53.49 18.50 22.67
N ALA A 249 -52.84 19.65 22.90
CA ALA A 249 -52.96 20.42 24.14
C ALA A 249 -54.00 21.56 24.08
N GLY A 250 -54.83 21.63 23.04
CA GLY A 250 -55.76 22.74 22.84
C GLY A 250 -57.04 22.35 22.12
N LYS A 251 -57.92 21.61 22.77
CA LYS A 251 -59.37 21.78 22.57
C LYS A 251 -59.96 22.18 23.93
N PRO A 252 -60.34 23.45 24.12
CA PRO A 252 -61.23 23.82 25.21
C PRO A 252 -62.50 22.96 25.09
N LYS A 253 -62.87 22.27 26.16
CA LYS A 253 -64.22 21.73 26.27
C LYS A 253 -65.14 22.93 26.48
N ASP A 254 -65.88 23.30 25.44
CA ASP A 254 -67.01 24.18 25.59
C ASP A 254 -68.00 23.49 26.56
N ALA A 255 -68.16 24.11 27.73
CA ALA A 255 -69.15 23.77 28.74
C ALA A 255 -70.44 24.57 28.44
N PRO A 256 -71.62 24.06 28.85
CA PRO A 256 -72.93 24.40 28.28
C PRO A 256 -73.39 25.84 28.50
#